data_AF-A0A950S2U9-F1
#
_entry.id   AF-A0A950S2U9-F1
#
_cell.length_a   1.000
_cell.length_b   1.000
_cell.length_c   1.000
_cell.angle_alpha   90.00
_cell.angle_beta   90.00
_cell.angle_gamma   90.00
#
_symmetry.space_group_name_H-M   'P 1'
#
loop_
_entity.id
_entity.type
_entity.pdbx_description
1 polymer ?
#
loop_
_entity_poly.entity_id
_entity_poly.type
_entity_poly.pdbx_seq_one_letter_code
_entity_poly.pdbx_strand_id
1 'polypeptide(L)'
;MDLATSTRALSRRSRMLPVAREPGFAWRAARPRLVAVAIYAIAMAYVESAAVLYLRTIYGGIDPVGPRSTPFNPIPDFVWIEIGREGATMIMLGCVGFLAGRGVAGRIGMFAMAMGVWDISYYVFLWLFSGWPPTLLAPDVLFLIPLPWWGPVLAPVMSAAVMVIVGAVALARDLGDGVPPMTRASRAGLVVGVLMCLYAFMAEALHRFIEAGFEAAYYVRGGAFDWPIFCIGLVVCALAAWGWLGRATPCRSYPWRGYTRRHTCRSRFDSAS
;
A
#
# COMPACT_ATOMS: atom_id res chain seq x y z
N MET A 1 47.97 60.22 -34.83
CA MET A 1 47.82 60.35 -33.37
C MET A 1 46.36 60.10 -33.05
N ASP A 2 46.09 58.85 -32.69
CA ASP A 2 44.82 58.35 -32.19
C ASP A 2 44.41 59.05 -30.90
N LEU A 3 43.10 59.12 -30.64
CA LEU A 3 42.50 58.49 -29.46
C LEU A 3 40.97 58.62 -29.52
N ALA A 4 40.36 57.59 -30.08
CA ALA A 4 38.94 57.29 -29.92
C ALA A 4 38.66 56.91 -28.46
N THR A 5 37.75 57.61 -27.78
CA THR A 5 37.24 57.20 -26.47
C THR A 5 35.80 56.72 -26.60
N SER A 6 35.68 55.41 -26.80
CA SER A 6 34.44 54.65 -26.79
C SER A 6 33.88 54.58 -25.37
N THR A 7 32.78 55.27 -25.10
CA THR A 7 31.99 55.11 -23.86
C THR A 7 31.03 53.94 -24.05
N ARG A 8 31.47 52.73 -23.69
CA ARG A 8 30.61 51.53 -23.65
C ARG A 8 29.63 51.63 -22.49
N ALA A 9 28.34 51.65 -22.84
CA ALA A 9 27.22 51.47 -21.93
C ALA A 9 27.34 50.12 -21.17
N LEU A 10 27.43 50.19 -19.85
CA LEU A 10 27.30 49.01 -18.98
C LEU A 10 25.82 48.64 -18.86
N SER A 11 25.34 47.77 -19.75
CA SER A 11 24.03 47.13 -19.56
C SER A 11 24.11 46.23 -18.33
N ARG A 12 23.46 46.63 -17.24
CA ARG A 12 23.27 45.82 -16.03
C ARG A 12 22.33 44.67 -16.38
N ARG A 13 22.86 43.57 -16.94
CA ARG A 13 22.13 42.31 -17.03
C ARG A 13 21.96 41.79 -15.60
N SER A 14 20.82 42.11 -14.99
CA SER A 14 20.30 41.40 -13.83
C SER A 14 20.11 39.95 -14.22
N ARG A 15 21.14 39.14 -13.97
CA ARG A 15 21.12 37.70 -14.10
C ARG A 15 20.09 37.21 -13.07
N MET A 16 18.84 37.01 -13.47
CA MET A 16 17.88 36.28 -12.64
C MET A 16 18.49 34.90 -12.42
N LEU A 17 19.04 34.69 -11.21
CA LEU A 17 19.38 33.35 -10.75
C LEU A 17 18.08 32.55 -10.79
N PRO A 18 18.05 31.37 -11.42
CA PRO A 18 16.89 30.52 -11.34
C PRO A 18 16.66 30.25 -9.85
N VAL A 19 15.51 30.69 -9.33
CA VAL A 19 15.07 30.33 -7.98
C VAL A 19 15.08 28.81 -7.96
N ALA A 20 16.04 28.22 -7.26
CA ALA A 20 16.07 26.81 -7.00
C ALA A 20 14.79 26.49 -6.25
N ARG A 21 13.79 25.94 -6.95
CA ARG A 21 12.64 25.32 -6.28
C ARG A 21 13.24 24.22 -5.42
N GLU A 22 13.10 24.36 -4.11
CA GLU A 22 13.58 23.34 -3.20
C GLU A 22 13.01 21.98 -3.63
N PRO A 23 13.85 20.97 -3.85
CA PRO A 23 13.41 19.61 -4.10
C PRO A 23 12.99 18.96 -2.77
N GLY A 24 12.05 19.60 -2.09
CA GLY A 24 11.42 19.05 -0.90
C GLY A 24 10.32 18.10 -1.35
N PHE A 25 10.42 16.85 -0.92
CA PHE A 25 9.36 15.86 -0.97
C PHE A 25 8.06 16.46 -0.42
N ALA A 26 7.19 16.94 -1.31
CA ALA A 26 6.04 17.73 -0.93
C ALA A 26 4.79 16.87 -1.03
N TRP A 27 4.48 16.09 0.02
CA TRP A 27 3.23 15.31 0.18
C TRP A 27 1.92 16.11 -0.02
N ARG A 28 1.99 17.41 -0.32
CA ARG A 28 0.85 18.30 -0.53
C ARG A 28 -0.13 17.74 -1.57
N ALA A 29 0.35 17.13 -2.66
CA ALA A 29 -0.52 16.58 -3.71
C ALA A 29 -1.15 15.23 -3.32
N ALA A 30 -0.43 14.40 -2.56
CA ALA A 30 -0.89 13.09 -2.12
C ALA A 30 -1.82 13.14 -0.89
N ARG A 31 -1.58 14.06 0.05
CA ARG A 31 -2.32 14.23 1.30
C ARG A 31 -3.84 14.04 1.22
N PRO A 32 -4.59 14.76 0.36
CA PRO A 32 -6.04 14.62 0.34
C PRO A 32 -6.50 13.21 -0.05
N ARG A 33 -5.77 12.54 -0.96
CA ARG A 33 -6.08 11.16 -1.36
C ARG A 33 -5.70 10.16 -0.28
N LEU A 34 -4.56 10.34 0.36
CA LEU A 34 -4.12 9.50 1.48
C LEU A 34 -5.15 9.55 2.63
N VAL A 35 -5.60 10.75 2.98
CA VAL A 35 -6.61 10.94 4.04
C VAL A 35 -7.95 10.33 3.63
N ALA A 36 -8.43 10.58 2.41
CA ALA A 36 -9.70 10.02 1.94
C ALA A 36 -9.69 8.49 1.93
N VAL A 37 -8.61 7.86 1.43
CA VAL A 37 -8.47 6.40 1.42
C VAL A 37 -8.34 5.84 2.83
N ALA A 38 -7.60 6.52 3.73
CA ALA A 38 -7.51 6.10 5.12
C ALA A 38 -8.88 6.14 5.83
N ILE A 39 -9.64 7.24 5.65
CA ILE A 39 -10.99 7.35 6.22
C ILE A 39 -11.90 6.25 5.69
N TYR A 40 -11.87 5.99 4.37
CA TYR A 40 -12.62 4.89 3.77
C TYR A 40 -12.24 3.54 4.38
N ALA A 41 -10.94 3.24 4.45
CA ALA A 41 -10.44 1.97 4.97
C ALA A 41 -10.80 1.76 6.45
N ILE A 42 -10.72 2.81 7.28
CA ILE A 42 -11.15 2.77 8.68
C ILE A 42 -12.65 2.51 8.79
N ALA A 43 -13.48 3.24 8.03
CA ALA A 43 -14.92 3.06 8.07
C ALA A 43 -15.34 1.66 7.59
N MET A 44 -14.68 1.15 6.55
CA MET A 44 -14.91 -0.19 6.03
C MET A 44 -14.45 -1.26 7.05
N ALA A 45 -13.31 -1.07 7.72
CA ALA A 45 -12.85 -1.95 8.78
C ALA A 45 -13.83 -2.04 9.95
N TYR A 46 -14.46 -0.94 10.34
CA TYR A 46 -15.52 -0.96 11.35
C TYR A 46 -16.67 -1.89 10.95
N VAL A 47 -17.13 -1.80 9.70
CA VAL A 47 -18.23 -2.64 9.17
C VAL A 47 -17.83 -4.12 9.20
N GLU A 48 -16.63 -4.45 8.74
CA GLU A 48 -16.12 -5.82 8.75
C GLU A 48 -15.95 -6.36 10.17
N SER A 49 -15.38 -5.58 11.10
CA SER A 49 -15.26 -5.98 12.51
C SER A 49 -16.62 -6.19 13.16
N ALA A 50 -17.64 -5.37 12.82
CA ALA A 50 -18.99 -5.54 13.32
C ALA A 50 -19.62 -6.83 12.77
N ALA A 51 -19.45 -7.11 11.47
CA ALA A 51 -19.91 -8.36 10.87
C ALA A 51 -19.27 -9.58 11.56
N VAL A 52 -17.95 -9.56 11.76
CA VAL A 52 -17.22 -10.64 12.46
C VAL A 52 -17.66 -10.79 13.91
N LEU A 53 -17.92 -9.69 14.62
CA LEU A 53 -18.49 -9.76 15.98
C LEU A 53 -19.85 -10.46 15.98
N TYR A 54 -20.76 -10.09 15.07
CA TYR A 54 -22.07 -10.73 14.96
C TYR A 54 -21.94 -12.22 14.62
N LEU A 55 -21.07 -12.59 13.68
CA LEU A 55 -20.79 -13.99 13.34
C LEU A 55 -20.29 -14.76 14.58
N ARG A 56 -19.32 -14.22 15.32
CA ARG A 56 -18.79 -14.86 16.54
C ARG A 56 -19.85 -14.98 17.64
N THR A 57 -20.74 -14.00 17.76
CA THR A 57 -21.83 -14.00 18.76
C THR A 57 -22.90 -15.03 18.40
N ILE A 58 -23.34 -15.05 17.15
CA ILE A 58 -24.43 -15.93 16.66
C ILE A 58 -23.97 -17.40 16.59
N TYR A 59 -22.75 -17.66 16.11
CA TYR A 59 -22.27 -19.02 15.83
C TYR A 59 -21.32 -19.60 16.88
N GLY A 60 -20.65 -18.75 17.66
CA GLY A 60 -19.59 -19.15 18.60
C GLY A 60 -19.92 -18.90 20.07
N GLY A 61 -21.12 -18.40 20.39
CA GLY A 61 -21.55 -18.18 21.77
C GLY A 61 -20.62 -17.25 22.56
N ILE A 62 -20.13 -16.16 21.95
CA ILE A 62 -19.57 -15.06 22.74
C ILE A 62 -20.75 -14.41 23.46
N ASP A 63 -20.87 -14.67 24.76
CA ASP A 63 -21.75 -13.93 25.63
C ASP A 63 -21.36 -12.43 25.53
N PRO A 64 -22.26 -11.52 25.12
CA PRO A 64 -21.96 -10.08 25.04
C PRO A 64 -21.52 -9.49 26.39
N VAL A 65 -21.66 -10.24 27.49
CA VAL A 65 -21.23 -9.88 28.84
C VAL A 65 -20.17 -10.84 29.44
N GLY A 66 -19.79 -11.92 28.74
CA GLY A 66 -18.91 -12.99 29.24
C GLY A 66 -17.46 -12.98 28.71
N PRO A 67 -16.64 -14.03 29.00
CA PRO A 67 -15.19 -14.01 28.78
C PRO A 67 -14.79 -13.68 27.33
N ARG A 68 -13.95 -12.65 27.21
CA ARG A 68 -13.55 -11.91 25.99
C ARG A 68 -12.66 -12.67 24.98
N SER A 69 -12.62 -14.00 25.00
CA SER A 69 -11.67 -14.74 24.18
C SER A 69 -12.13 -16.17 23.88
N THR A 70 -12.97 -16.34 22.86
CA THR A 70 -13.13 -17.63 22.17
C THR A 70 -12.57 -17.49 20.75
N PRO A 71 -11.63 -18.37 20.33
CA PRO A 71 -11.20 -18.43 18.94
C PRO A 71 -12.42 -18.72 18.04
N PHE A 72 -12.54 -17.98 16.94
CA PHE A 72 -13.59 -18.22 15.96
C PHE A 72 -13.47 -19.64 15.40
N ASN A 73 -14.57 -20.39 15.51
CA ASN A 73 -14.70 -21.73 14.96
C ASN A 73 -15.51 -21.62 13.66
N PRO A 74 -14.89 -21.68 12.47
CA PRO A 74 -15.64 -21.71 11.23
C PRO A 74 -16.50 -22.98 11.21
N ILE A 75 -17.82 -22.79 11.31
CA ILE A 75 -18.79 -23.87 11.08
C ILE A 75 -18.78 -24.12 9.56
N PRO A 76 -18.62 -25.38 9.10
CA PRO A 76 -18.46 -25.70 7.67
C PRO A 76 -19.55 -25.15 6.76
N ASP A 77 -20.77 -24.98 7.28
CA ASP A 77 -21.97 -24.66 6.50
C ASP A 77 -21.96 -23.26 5.85
N PHE A 78 -21.11 -22.33 6.31
CA PHE A 78 -21.08 -20.94 5.82
C PHE A 78 -19.75 -20.48 5.22
N VAL A 79 -18.78 -21.39 5.06
CA VAL A 79 -17.42 -21.05 4.56
C VAL A 79 -17.47 -20.32 3.21
N TRP A 80 -18.36 -20.71 2.31
CA TRP A 80 -18.51 -20.08 1.00
C TRP A 80 -19.01 -18.63 1.07
N ILE A 81 -19.82 -18.28 2.08
CA ILE A 81 -20.28 -16.91 2.32
C ILE A 81 -19.10 -16.07 2.83
N GLU A 82 -18.29 -16.61 3.73
CA GLU A 82 -17.10 -15.93 4.24
C GLU A 82 -16.07 -15.67 3.15
N ILE A 83 -15.84 -16.65 2.26
CA ILE A 83 -15.04 -16.46 1.05
C ILE A 83 -15.64 -15.33 0.19
N GLY A 84 -16.96 -15.30 0.01
CA GLY A 84 -17.64 -14.22 -0.72
C GLY A 84 -17.43 -12.84 -0.08
N ARG A 85 -17.53 -12.73 1.25
CA ARG A 85 -17.33 -11.49 2.00
C ARG A 85 -15.89 -10.98 1.89
N GLU A 86 -14.92 -11.87 2.04
CA GLU A 86 -13.50 -11.55 1.87
C GLU A 86 -13.18 -11.14 0.42
N GLY A 87 -13.75 -11.84 -0.56
CA GLY A 87 -13.66 -11.46 -1.97
C GLY A 87 -14.23 -10.06 -2.23
N ALA A 88 -15.38 -9.73 -1.63
CA ALA A 88 -15.97 -8.41 -1.70
C ALA A 88 -15.06 -7.34 -1.06
N THR A 89 -14.45 -7.64 0.10
CA THR A 89 -13.45 -6.77 0.75
C THR A 89 -12.29 -6.45 -0.19
N MET A 90 -11.73 -7.46 -0.86
CA MET A 90 -10.65 -7.26 -1.84
C MET A 90 -11.08 -6.40 -3.02
N ILE A 91 -12.27 -6.62 -3.57
CA ILE A 91 -12.81 -5.83 -4.68
C ILE A 91 -13.00 -4.37 -4.25
N MET A 92 -13.59 -4.14 -3.08
CA MET A 92 -13.84 -2.81 -2.52
C MET A 92 -12.53 -2.02 -2.34
N LEU A 93 -11.52 -2.62 -1.70
CA LEU A 93 -10.22 -1.99 -1.51
C LEU A 93 -9.48 -1.79 -2.85
N GLY A 94 -9.61 -2.75 -3.77
CA GLY A 94 -9.08 -2.65 -5.14
C GLY A 94 -9.68 -1.49 -5.93
N CYS A 95 -10.99 -1.30 -5.86
CA CYS A 95 -11.69 -0.19 -6.50
C CYS A 95 -11.22 1.15 -5.96
N VAL A 96 -11.13 1.33 -4.64
CA VAL A 96 -10.62 2.57 -4.04
C VAL A 96 -9.16 2.83 -4.42
N GLY A 97 -8.32 1.79 -4.42
CA GLY A 97 -6.94 1.90 -4.90
C GLY A 97 -6.86 2.35 -6.36
N PHE A 98 -7.67 1.76 -7.23
CA PHE A 98 -7.75 2.10 -8.65
C PHE A 98 -8.19 3.55 -8.89
N LEU A 99 -9.18 4.02 -8.12
CA LEU A 99 -9.71 5.39 -8.22
C LEU A 99 -8.73 6.44 -7.67
N ALA A 100 -7.97 6.11 -6.63
CA ALA A 100 -7.04 7.04 -6.00
C ALA A 100 -5.73 7.23 -6.79
N GLY A 101 -5.23 6.18 -7.45
CA GLY A 101 -3.99 6.22 -8.23
C GLY A 101 -4.18 6.66 -9.70
N ARG A 102 -3.19 7.37 -10.26
CA ARG A 102 -3.19 7.74 -11.69
C ARG A 102 -2.51 6.68 -12.55
N GLY A 103 -1.32 6.24 -12.15
CA GLY A 103 -0.54 5.18 -12.79
C GLY A 103 -0.62 3.86 -12.03
N VAL A 104 -0.11 2.79 -12.65
CA VAL A 104 -0.16 1.42 -12.11
C VAL A 104 0.46 1.35 -10.70
N ALA A 105 1.61 2.00 -10.49
CA ALA A 105 2.27 2.01 -9.19
C ALA A 105 1.45 2.75 -8.12
N GLY A 106 0.84 3.90 -8.46
CA GLY A 106 -0.04 4.63 -7.55
C GLY A 106 -1.29 3.84 -7.21
N ARG A 107 -1.90 3.14 -8.18
CA ARG A 107 -3.09 2.31 -7.97
C ARG A 107 -2.84 1.12 -7.06
N ILE A 108 -1.77 0.37 -7.33
CA ILE A 108 -1.33 -0.74 -6.47
C ILE A 108 -0.93 -0.21 -5.10
N GLY A 109 -0.24 0.93 -5.03
CA GLY A 109 0.14 1.56 -3.78
C GLY A 109 -1.05 1.97 -2.92
N MET A 110 -2.10 2.54 -3.52
CA MET A 110 -3.30 2.92 -2.78
C MET A 110 -4.17 1.73 -2.38
N PHE A 111 -4.19 0.65 -3.18
CA PHE A 111 -4.72 -0.62 -2.73
C PHE A 111 -3.97 -1.13 -1.50
N ALA A 112 -2.63 -1.18 -1.55
CA ALA A 112 -1.80 -1.64 -0.43
C ALA A 112 -1.98 -0.77 0.82
N MET A 113 -2.05 0.55 0.66
CA MET A 113 -2.32 1.46 1.77
C MET A 113 -3.71 1.22 2.36
N ALA A 114 -4.75 1.09 1.52
CA ALA A 114 -6.11 0.83 1.99
C ALA A 114 -6.18 -0.50 2.75
N MET A 115 -5.59 -1.56 2.21
CA MET A 115 -5.43 -2.87 2.85
C MET A 115 -4.76 -2.75 4.22
N GLY A 116 -3.61 -2.07 4.31
CA GLY A 116 -2.89 -1.97 5.58
C GLY A 116 -3.62 -1.12 6.63
N VAL A 117 -4.26 -0.01 6.23
CA VAL A 117 -5.08 0.79 7.16
C VAL A 117 -6.30 -0.01 7.62
N TRP A 118 -6.96 -0.70 6.71
CA TRP A 118 -8.11 -1.55 7.00
C TRP A 118 -7.74 -2.65 8.01
N ASP A 119 -6.64 -3.37 7.77
CA ASP A 119 -6.20 -4.50 8.58
C ASP A 119 -5.84 -4.09 10.02
N ILE A 120 -5.08 -3.00 10.17
CA ILE A 120 -4.77 -2.43 11.51
C ILE A 120 -6.05 -1.98 12.21
N SER A 121 -6.93 -1.27 11.50
CA SER A 121 -8.17 -0.75 12.09
C SER A 121 -9.12 -1.87 12.47
N TYR A 122 -9.16 -2.96 11.70
CA TYR A 122 -9.95 -4.14 11.97
C TYR A 122 -9.59 -4.76 13.32
N TYR A 123 -8.30 -4.92 13.62
CA TYR A 123 -7.86 -5.40 14.92
C TYR A 123 -8.15 -4.40 16.06
N VAL A 124 -8.02 -3.10 15.82
CA VAL A 124 -8.41 -2.07 16.80
C VAL A 124 -9.89 -2.19 17.15
N PHE A 125 -10.78 -2.30 16.15
CA PHE A 125 -12.21 -2.42 16.40
C PHE A 125 -12.58 -3.75 17.04
N LEU A 126 -11.98 -4.88 16.64
CA LEU A 126 -12.18 -6.15 17.33
C LEU A 126 -11.80 -6.06 18.81
N TRP A 127 -10.71 -5.36 19.14
CA TRP A 127 -10.28 -5.16 20.51
C TRP A 127 -11.26 -4.28 21.29
N LEU A 128 -11.77 -3.21 20.66
CA LEU A 128 -12.80 -2.35 21.26
C LEU A 128 -14.12 -3.09 21.49
N PHE A 129 -14.54 -3.93 20.56
CA PHE A 129 -15.83 -4.62 20.62
C PHE A 129 -15.83 -5.81 21.56
N SER A 130 -14.74 -6.57 21.57
CA SER A 130 -14.69 -7.90 22.21
C SER A 130 -13.49 -8.12 23.12
N GLY A 131 -12.50 -7.22 23.15
CA GLY A 131 -11.21 -7.43 23.81
C GLY A 131 -10.26 -8.36 23.06
N TRP A 132 -10.63 -8.82 21.86
CA TRP A 132 -9.77 -9.64 21.00
C TRP A 132 -8.81 -8.78 20.15
N PRO A 133 -7.53 -9.13 20.02
CA PRO A 133 -6.87 -10.27 20.65
C PRO A 133 -6.40 -9.96 22.08
N PRO A 134 -6.30 -10.98 22.96
CA PRO A 134 -5.75 -10.80 24.31
C PRO A 134 -4.25 -10.48 24.32
N THR A 135 -3.51 -10.94 23.31
CA THR A 135 -2.10 -10.62 23.07
C THR A 135 -1.82 -10.51 21.58
N LEU A 136 -0.78 -9.79 21.18
CA LEU A 136 -0.39 -9.70 19.76
C LEU A 136 0.08 -11.04 19.17
N LEU A 137 0.40 -12.03 20.00
CA LEU A 137 0.80 -13.37 19.56
C LEU A 137 -0.37 -14.36 19.52
N ALA A 138 -1.59 -13.91 19.83
CA ALA A 138 -2.77 -14.76 19.71
C ALA A 138 -2.94 -15.20 18.25
N PRO A 139 -3.13 -16.51 17.97
CA PRO A 139 -3.35 -17.00 16.63
C PRO A 139 -4.72 -16.52 16.10
N ASP A 140 -4.77 -16.18 14.82
CA ASP A 140 -5.96 -15.72 14.13
C ASP A 140 -5.99 -16.26 12.69
N VAL A 141 -7.16 -16.19 12.06
CA VAL A 141 -7.35 -16.44 10.63
C VAL A 141 -7.56 -15.10 9.95
N LEU A 142 -6.64 -14.76 9.06
CA LEU A 142 -6.61 -13.44 8.42
C LEU A 142 -7.54 -13.40 7.19
N PHE A 143 -7.43 -14.43 6.36
CA PHE A 143 -8.15 -14.61 5.10
C PHE A 143 -8.32 -16.11 4.82
N LEU A 144 -9.30 -16.46 4.01
CA LEU A 144 -9.59 -17.79 3.47
C LEU A 144 -9.16 -17.94 2.00
N ILE A 145 -8.95 -16.83 1.29
CA ILE A 145 -8.57 -16.84 -0.14
C ILE A 145 -7.05 -16.62 -0.31
N PRO A 146 -6.35 -17.39 -1.18
CA PRO A 146 -6.82 -18.55 -1.93
C PRO A 146 -6.88 -19.84 -1.09
N LEU A 147 -6.17 -19.84 0.04
CA LEU A 147 -6.19 -20.84 1.11
C LEU A 147 -6.29 -20.08 2.44
N PRO A 148 -6.62 -20.74 3.57
CA PRO A 148 -6.61 -20.11 4.89
C PRO A 148 -5.23 -19.58 5.31
N TRP A 149 -5.20 -18.33 5.77
CA TRP A 149 -4.01 -17.63 6.25
C TRP A 149 -4.03 -17.67 7.78
N TRP A 150 -3.19 -18.52 8.34
CA TRP A 150 -3.06 -18.67 9.79
C TRP A 150 -1.82 -17.92 10.27
N GLY A 151 -1.98 -17.12 11.33
CA GLY A 151 -0.84 -16.45 11.94
C GLY A 151 -1.18 -15.70 13.23
N PRO A 152 -0.16 -15.33 14.01
CA PRO A 152 -0.33 -14.46 15.16
C PRO A 152 -0.70 -13.05 14.69
N VAL A 153 -1.59 -12.33 15.39
CA VAL A 153 -2.06 -10.97 15.01
C VAL A 153 -0.92 -9.97 14.76
N LEU A 154 0.24 -10.15 15.38
CA LEU A 154 1.41 -9.33 15.13
C LEU A 154 1.87 -9.38 13.67
N ALA A 155 1.81 -10.54 13.01
CA ALA A 155 2.27 -10.72 11.64
C ALA A 155 1.47 -9.90 10.58
N PRO A 156 0.12 -9.94 10.55
CA PRO A 156 -0.65 -9.04 9.69
C PRO A 156 -0.36 -7.58 9.99
N VAL A 157 -0.33 -7.18 11.28
CA VAL A 157 -0.08 -5.78 11.68
C VAL A 157 1.29 -5.28 11.18
N MET A 158 2.33 -6.10 11.24
CA MET A 158 3.65 -5.76 10.66
C MET A 158 3.59 -5.62 9.14
N SER A 159 2.90 -6.55 8.46
CA SER A 159 2.73 -6.50 6.99
C SER A 159 1.95 -5.25 6.57
N ALA A 160 0.86 -4.96 7.27
CA ALA A 160 0.02 -3.80 7.09
C ALA A 160 0.81 -2.49 7.25
N ALA A 161 1.66 -2.38 8.28
CA ALA A 161 2.51 -1.21 8.47
C ALA A 161 3.44 -0.97 7.27
N VAL A 162 4.07 -2.02 6.74
CA VAL A 162 4.89 -1.92 5.52
C VAL A 162 4.05 -1.50 4.32
N MET A 163 2.87 -2.09 4.14
CA MET A 163 1.96 -1.77 3.04
C MET A 163 1.50 -0.31 3.07
N VAL A 164 1.17 0.24 4.24
CA VAL A 164 0.82 1.66 4.41
C VAL A 164 1.96 2.56 3.96
N ILE A 165 3.19 2.30 4.42
CA ILE A 165 4.36 3.12 4.10
C ILE A 165 4.69 3.04 2.60
N VAL A 166 4.86 1.83 2.07
CA VAL A 166 5.21 1.62 0.65
C VAL A 166 4.11 2.14 -0.27
N GLY A 167 2.85 1.95 0.10
CA GLY A 167 1.68 2.42 -0.63
C GLY A 167 1.61 3.95 -0.73
N ALA A 168 1.80 4.64 0.40
CA ALA A 168 1.84 6.09 0.43
C ALA A 168 2.99 6.64 -0.43
N VAL A 169 4.19 6.07 -0.34
CA VAL A 169 5.36 6.48 -1.15
C VAL A 169 5.08 6.27 -2.64
N ALA A 170 4.43 5.15 -3.01
CA ALA A 170 4.08 4.86 -4.39
C ALA A 170 3.08 5.87 -4.96
N LEU A 171 2.09 6.33 -4.18
CA LEU A 171 1.20 7.41 -4.60
C LEU A 171 1.93 8.75 -4.74
N ALA A 172 2.76 9.14 -3.76
CA ALA A 172 3.50 10.39 -3.84
C ALA A 172 4.38 10.46 -5.10
N ARG A 173 5.02 9.33 -5.42
CA ARG A 173 5.73 9.17 -6.69
C ARG A 173 4.83 9.43 -7.91
N ASP A 174 3.69 8.75 -7.94
CA ASP A 174 2.75 8.78 -9.06
C ASP A 174 2.17 10.18 -9.30
N LEU A 175 2.07 10.99 -8.23
CA LEU A 175 1.63 12.38 -8.29
C LEU A 175 2.76 13.39 -8.59
N GLY A 176 4.00 12.92 -8.72
CA GLY A 176 5.15 13.76 -9.09
C GLY A 176 5.85 14.43 -7.91
N ASP A 177 5.70 13.93 -6.68
CA ASP A 177 6.30 14.52 -5.47
C ASP A 177 7.82 14.24 -5.33
N GLY A 178 8.52 13.93 -6.43
CA GLY A 178 10.00 13.82 -6.45
C GLY A 178 10.59 12.46 -6.04
N VAL A 179 9.77 11.45 -5.79
CA VAL A 179 10.24 10.08 -5.45
C VAL A 179 10.82 9.39 -6.70
N PRO A 180 12.02 8.77 -6.65
CA PRO A 180 12.67 8.13 -7.80
C PRO A 180 11.92 6.87 -8.28
N PRO A 181 12.15 6.41 -9.53
CA PRO A 181 11.57 5.15 -10.03
C PRO A 181 12.04 3.95 -9.24
N MET A 182 11.11 3.06 -8.93
CA MET A 182 11.44 1.79 -8.32
C MET A 182 12.25 0.94 -9.31
N THR A 183 13.47 0.60 -8.90
CA THR A 183 14.39 -0.20 -9.71
C THR A 183 13.82 -1.61 -9.94
N ARG A 184 14.29 -2.31 -10.98
CA ARG A 184 13.91 -3.71 -11.22
C ARG A 184 14.28 -4.61 -10.03
N ALA A 185 15.45 -4.36 -9.43
CA ALA A 185 15.92 -5.08 -8.25
C ALA A 185 15.00 -4.84 -7.02
N SER A 186 14.65 -3.58 -6.72
CA SER A 186 13.70 -3.27 -5.64
C SER A 186 12.32 -3.89 -5.90
N ARG A 187 11.86 -3.90 -7.15
CA ARG A 187 10.58 -4.53 -7.49
C ARG A 187 10.61 -6.05 -7.30
N ALA A 188 11.66 -6.70 -7.78
CA ALA A 188 11.85 -8.14 -7.58
C ALA A 188 11.97 -8.48 -6.09
N GLY A 189 12.73 -7.70 -5.33
CA GLY A 189 12.85 -7.83 -3.89
C GLY A 189 11.50 -7.71 -3.17
N LEU A 190 10.69 -6.69 -3.48
CA LEU A 190 9.35 -6.57 -2.90
C LEU A 190 8.46 -7.76 -3.23
N VAL A 191 8.47 -8.23 -4.48
CA VAL A 191 7.68 -9.41 -4.88
C VAL A 191 8.14 -10.65 -4.12
N VAL A 192 9.45 -10.91 -4.05
CA VAL A 192 10.00 -12.06 -3.31
C VAL A 192 9.63 -11.97 -1.84
N GLY A 193 9.84 -10.82 -1.19
CA GLY A 193 9.51 -10.64 0.22
C GLY A 193 8.02 -10.83 0.52
N VAL A 194 7.14 -10.31 -0.34
CA VAL A 194 5.69 -10.52 -0.24
C VAL A 194 5.35 -12.00 -0.38
N LEU A 195 5.89 -12.69 -1.39
CA LEU A 195 5.64 -14.13 -1.59
C LEU A 195 6.12 -14.97 -0.41
N MET A 196 7.24 -14.61 0.22
CA MET A 196 7.73 -15.27 1.44
C MET A 196 6.78 -15.06 2.62
N CYS A 197 6.29 -13.83 2.83
CA CYS A 197 5.33 -13.55 3.89
C CYS A 197 4.00 -14.30 3.66
N LEU A 198 3.51 -14.30 2.42
CA LEU A 198 2.31 -15.04 2.02
C LEU A 198 2.47 -16.55 2.22
N TYR A 199 3.63 -17.10 1.87
CA TYR A 199 3.94 -18.50 2.14
C TYR A 199 3.88 -18.79 3.64
N ALA A 200 4.48 -17.95 4.49
CA ALA A 200 4.47 -18.18 5.93
C ALA A 200 3.05 -18.24 6.52
N PHE A 201 2.11 -17.42 6.02
CA PHE A 201 0.70 -17.49 6.42
C PHE A 201 -0.03 -18.74 5.93
N MET A 202 0.31 -19.22 4.73
CA MET A 202 -0.38 -20.35 4.10
C MET A 202 0.35 -21.68 4.27
N ALA A 203 1.51 -21.74 4.92
CA ALA A 203 2.40 -22.89 4.89
C ALA A 203 1.70 -24.19 5.33
N GLU A 204 1.00 -24.15 6.48
CA GLU A 204 0.25 -25.31 6.98
C GLU A 204 -0.93 -25.66 6.07
N ALA A 205 -1.73 -24.67 5.65
CA ALA A 205 -2.86 -24.91 4.76
C ALA A 205 -2.41 -25.50 3.41
N LEU A 206 -1.27 -25.06 2.88
CA LEU A 206 -0.67 -25.54 1.64
C LEU A 206 -0.16 -26.97 1.78
N HIS A 207 0.50 -27.30 2.89
CA HIS A 207 0.97 -28.65 3.15
C HIS A 207 -0.20 -29.65 3.15
N ARG A 208 -1.28 -29.28 3.83
CA ARG A 208 -2.48 -30.13 3.99
C ARG A 208 -3.31 -30.20 2.72
N PHE A 209 -3.32 -29.13 1.94
CA PHE A 209 -3.87 -29.12 0.59
C PHE A 209 -3.18 -30.17 -0.29
N ILE A 210 -1.84 -30.23 -0.26
CA ILE A 210 -1.05 -31.19 -1.05
C ILE A 210 -1.32 -32.63 -0.61
N GLU A 211 -1.49 -32.86 0.69
CA GLU A 211 -1.70 -34.19 1.25
C GLU A 211 -3.11 -34.75 0.99
N ALA A 212 -4.15 -33.92 1.18
CA ALA A 212 -5.53 -34.42 1.27
C ALA A 212 -6.58 -33.50 0.61
N GLY A 213 -6.15 -32.51 -0.18
CA GLY A 213 -7.02 -31.66 -0.98
C GLY A 213 -7.64 -30.48 -0.22
N PHE A 214 -8.63 -29.83 -0.86
CA PHE A 214 -9.22 -28.57 -0.37
C PHE A 214 -9.89 -28.69 1.00
N GLU A 215 -10.69 -29.73 1.23
CA GLU A 215 -11.33 -29.93 2.54
C GLU A 215 -10.29 -29.93 3.67
N ALA A 216 -9.21 -30.70 3.51
CA ALA A 216 -8.15 -30.77 4.51
C ALA A 216 -7.49 -29.41 4.78
N ALA A 217 -7.29 -28.58 3.75
CA ALA A 217 -6.72 -27.25 3.91
C ALA A 217 -7.62 -26.31 4.74
N TYR A 218 -8.94 -26.45 4.62
CA TYR A 218 -9.93 -25.60 5.31
C TYR A 218 -10.32 -26.12 6.70
N TYR A 219 -10.12 -27.42 6.99
CA TYR A 219 -10.32 -27.98 8.34
C TYR A 219 -9.12 -27.81 9.28
N VAL A 220 -7.97 -27.35 8.77
CA VAL A 220 -6.79 -27.07 9.59
C VAL A 220 -7.08 -25.95 10.58
N ARG A 221 -6.88 -26.23 11.86
CA ARG A 221 -7.07 -25.29 12.97
C ARG A 221 -5.73 -24.93 13.58
N GLY A 222 -5.06 -23.97 12.96
CA GLY A 222 -3.78 -23.48 13.42
C GLY A 222 -2.61 -24.46 13.22
N GLY A 223 -1.42 -23.94 13.45
CA GLY A 223 -0.12 -24.58 13.30
C GLY A 223 0.97 -23.63 13.81
N ALA A 224 2.21 -24.10 13.92
CA ALA A 224 3.32 -23.22 14.27
C ALA A 224 3.52 -22.21 13.13
N PHE A 225 3.46 -20.91 13.44
CA PHE A 225 3.71 -19.87 12.45
C PHE A 225 5.19 -19.83 12.09
N ASP A 226 5.50 -19.83 10.78
CA ASP A 226 6.88 -19.82 10.28
C ASP A 226 7.50 -18.41 10.37
N TRP A 227 7.81 -18.02 11.61
CA TRP A 227 8.48 -16.76 11.93
C TRP A 227 9.77 -16.54 11.15
N PRO A 228 10.67 -17.53 10.98
CA PRO A 228 11.88 -17.35 10.20
C PRO A 228 11.61 -16.86 8.77
N ILE A 229 10.73 -17.54 8.01
CA ILE A 229 10.43 -17.15 6.63
C ILE A 229 9.73 -15.80 6.60
N PHE A 230 8.77 -15.57 7.50
CA PHE A 230 8.04 -14.32 7.59
C PHE A 230 8.99 -13.13 7.85
N CYS A 231 9.87 -13.24 8.85
CA CYS A 231 10.84 -12.20 9.18
C CYS A 231 11.84 -11.94 8.05
N ILE A 232 12.32 -12.99 7.37
CA ILE A 232 13.19 -12.81 6.19
C ILE A 232 12.42 -12.08 5.09
N GLY A 233 11.17 -12.47 4.82
CA GLY A 233 10.31 -11.80 3.85
C GLY A 233 10.14 -10.31 4.14
N LEU A 234 9.85 -9.96 5.39
CA LEU A 234 9.74 -8.56 5.84
C LEU A 234 11.07 -7.80 5.67
N VAL A 235 12.20 -8.40 6.04
CA VAL A 235 13.53 -7.79 5.86
C VAL A 235 13.82 -7.55 4.38
N VAL A 236 13.51 -8.52 3.51
CA VAL A 236 13.66 -8.35 2.06
C VAL A 236 12.78 -7.21 1.54
N CYS A 237 11.53 -7.11 1.99
CA CYS A 237 10.66 -5.97 1.66
C CYS A 237 11.25 -4.63 2.13
N ALA A 238 11.75 -4.58 3.37
CA ALA A 238 12.33 -3.38 3.96
C ALA A 238 13.60 -2.95 3.21
N LEU A 239 14.51 -3.87 2.88
CA LEU A 239 15.72 -3.61 2.10
C LEU A 239 15.38 -3.17 0.67
N ALA A 240 14.37 -3.76 0.05
CA ALA A 240 13.91 -3.37 -1.27
C ALA A 240 13.34 -1.94 -1.28
N ALA A 241 12.55 -1.59 -0.26
CA ALA A 241 12.00 -0.24 -0.05
C ALA A 241 13.11 0.77 0.27
N TRP A 242 14.07 0.40 1.12
CA TRP A 242 15.25 1.20 1.43
C TRP A 242 16.10 1.46 0.19
N GLY A 243 16.40 0.43 -0.61
CA GLY A 243 17.16 0.56 -1.84
C GLY A 243 16.43 1.35 -2.94
N TRP A 244 15.11 1.42 -2.87
CA TRP A 244 14.30 2.31 -3.71
C TRP A 244 14.42 3.77 -3.27
N LEU A 245 14.23 4.04 -1.97
CA LEU A 245 14.26 5.39 -1.41
C LEU A 245 15.67 5.99 -1.32
N GLY A 246 16.68 5.19 -0.98
CA GLY A 246 18.07 5.60 -0.84
C GLY A 246 18.76 5.99 -2.16
N ARG A 247 18.10 5.78 -3.30
CA ARG A 247 18.52 6.27 -4.61
C ARG A 247 17.89 7.62 -4.97
N ALA A 248 17.24 8.30 -4.02
CA ALA A 248 16.91 9.70 -4.15
C ALA A 248 18.20 10.51 -4.22
N THR A 249 18.78 10.62 -5.41
CA THR A 249 19.83 11.58 -5.66
C THR A 249 19.25 12.98 -5.43
N PRO A 250 19.95 13.86 -4.69
CA PRO A 250 19.60 15.27 -4.64
C PRO A 250 19.48 15.73 -6.09
N CYS A 251 18.35 16.36 -6.44
CA CYS A 251 18.01 16.73 -7.81
C CYS A 251 19.24 17.16 -8.59
N ARG A 252 19.70 16.29 -9.51
CA ARG A 252 20.57 16.73 -10.59
C ARG A 252 19.67 17.61 -11.42
N SER A 253 19.87 18.91 -11.34
CA SER A 253 19.29 19.90 -12.22
C SER A 253 19.44 19.38 -13.65
N TYR A 254 18.35 18.88 -14.23
CA TYR A 254 18.32 18.57 -15.65
C TYR A 254 18.56 19.91 -16.36
N PRO A 255 19.63 20.06 -17.16
CA PRO A 255 19.71 21.19 -18.05
C PRO A 255 18.55 21.02 -19.01
N TRP A 256 17.62 21.97 -18.96
CA TRP A 256 16.56 22.16 -19.94
C TRP A 256 17.20 22.10 -21.34
N ARG A 257 17.10 20.96 -22.04
CA ARG A 257 17.29 20.95 -23.49
C ARG A 257 16.05 21.61 -24.05
N GLY A 258 16.26 22.79 -24.62
CA GLY A 258 15.22 23.61 -25.22
C GLY A 258 14.29 22.79 -26.10
N TYR A 259 13.04 22.68 -25.66
CA TYR A 259 11.93 22.39 -26.56
C TYR A 259 11.72 23.63 -27.43
N THR A 260 12.36 23.65 -28.60
CA THR A 260 12.02 24.62 -29.65
C THR A 260 10.61 24.32 -30.11
N ARG A 261 9.69 25.24 -29.78
CA ARG A 261 8.37 25.38 -30.40
C ARG A 261 8.49 25.27 -31.93
N ARG A 262 7.68 24.42 -32.55
CA ARG A 262 7.06 24.73 -33.84
C ARG A 262 5.56 24.78 -33.64
N HIS A 263 5.06 25.94 -33.22
CA HIS A 263 3.68 26.29 -33.54
C HIS A 263 3.68 26.67 -35.02
N THR A 264 3.09 25.81 -35.84
CA THR A 264 2.63 26.11 -37.18
C THR A 264 1.62 27.25 -37.11
N CYS A 265 2.07 28.49 -37.31
CA CYS A 265 1.18 29.59 -37.66
C CYS A 265 1.00 29.55 -39.18
N ARG A 266 -0.06 28.88 -39.62
CA ARG A 266 -0.52 28.88 -41.01
C ARG A 266 -1.81 29.70 -41.04
N SER A 267 -1.73 30.94 -41.48
CA SER A 267 -2.87 31.68 -42.02
C SER A 267 -2.37 32.59 -43.14
N ARG A 268 -2.53 32.08 -44.37
CA ARG A 268 -2.68 32.90 -45.58
C ARG A 268 -4.05 33.59 -45.55
N PHE A 269 -4.23 34.53 -46.49
CA PHE A 269 -5.37 35.40 -46.81
C PHE A 269 -5.28 36.78 -46.13
N ASP A 270 -5.29 37.92 -46.82
CA ASP A 270 -5.22 38.24 -48.25
C ASP A 270 -4.87 39.72 -48.40
N SER A 271 -4.21 40.06 -49.50
CA SER A 271 -3.98 41.42 -49.99
C SER A 271 -5.20 41.89 -50.80
N ALA A 272 -5.78 43.05 -50.48
CA ALA A 272 -6.45 43.91 -51.46
C ALA A 272 -6.74 45.30 -50.85
N SER A 273 -6.34 46.32 -51.62
CA SER A 273 -6.83 47.72 -51.69
C SER A 273 -6.82 48.58 -50.42
#